data_AF-A0A7L5YUY7-F1
#
_entry.id   AF-A0A7L5YUY7-F1
#
_cell.length_a   1.000
_cell.length_b   1.000
_cell.length_c   1.000
_cell.angle_alpha   90.00
_cell.angle_beta   90.00
_cell.angle_gamma   90.00
#
_symmetry.space_group_name_H-M   'P 1'
#
loop_
_entity.id
_entity.type
_entity.pdbx_description
1 polymer ?
#
loop_
_entity_poly.entity_id
_entity_poly.type
_entity_poly.pdbx_seq_one_letter_code
_entity_poly.pdbx_strand_id
1 'polypeptide(L)'
;MTSMLARVMVVDYGGVLALAPAFDDPVAQARGMLADGPSLTGALLRERARSWRVKAEAGRYVLDSFALLAYLENEAGADRVTALLAAVQQGEAAVWMSIVNYGEVVYITQREQGFFAAQRVIAALDQLPMVVVAAGRTRPTVPN
;
A
#
# COMPACT_ATOMS: atom_id res chain seq x y z
N MET A 1 -39.28 -16.57 13.16
CA MET A 1 -38.20 -15.57 13.02
C MET A 1 -37.39 -15.56 14.31
N THR A 2 -36.42 -16.46 14.40
CA THR A 2 -35.50 -16.49 15.55
C THR A 2 -34.31 -15.60 15.18
N SER A 3 -34.19 -14.44 15.82
CA SER A 3 -33.00 -13.58 15.70
C SER A 3 -31.81 -14.34 16.26
N MET A 4 -30.88 -14.73 15.39
CA MET A 4 -29.61 -15.32 15.78
C MET A 4 -28.69 -14.18 16.20
N LEU A 5 -28.37 -14.11 17.50
CA LEU A 5 -27.40 -13.16 18.04
C LEU A 5 -26.03 -13.47 17.43
N ALA A 6 -25.59 -12.66 16.48
CA ALA A 6 -24.26 -12.76 15.90
C ALA A 6 -23.24 -12.22 16.90
N ARG A 7 -22.41 -13.09 17.48
CA ARG A 7 -21.25 -12.68 18.25
C ARG A 7 -20.16 -12.22 17.28
N VAL A 8 -19.54 -11.09 17.58
CA VAL A 8 -18.42 -10.54 16.79
C VAL A 8 -17.20 -10.38 17.69
N MET A 9 -16.03 -10.64 17.12
CA MET A 9 -14.73 -10.43 17.76
C MET A 9 -14.01 -9.29 17.05
N VAL A 10 -13.43 -8.40 17.83
CA VAL A 10 -12.52 -7.38 17.32
C VAL A 10 -11.15 -8.03 17.20
N VAL A 11 -10.63 -8.13 15.98
CA VAL A 11 -9.34 -8.75 15.69
C VAL A 11 -8.38 -7.69 15.20
N ASP A 12 -7.24 -7.58 15.86
CA ASP A 12 -6.15 -6.70 15.45
C ASP A 12 -5.15 -7.48 14.59
N TYR A 13 -5.12 -7.17 13.30
CA TYR A 13 -4.12 -7.69 12.35
C TYR A 13 -2.98 -6.69 12.17
N GLY A 14 -2.25 -6.40 13.24
CA GLY A 14 -1.06 -5.53 13.17
C GLY A 14 -1.39 -4.08 12.83
N GLY A 15 -2.41 -3.51 13.46
CA GLY A 15 -2.82 -2.11 13.35
C GLY A 15 -4.12 -1.88 12.56
N VAL A 16 -4.64 -2.93 11.91
CA VAL A 16 -5.96 -2.93 11.26
C VAL A 16 -6.94 -3.70 12.15
N LEU A 17 -7.88 -2.95 12.76
CA LEU A 17 -8.96 -3.53 13.54
C LEU A 17 -10.07 -4.00 12.61
N ALA A 18 -10.35 -5.30 12.63
CA ALA A 18 -11.44 -5.92 11.86
C ALA A 18 -12.51 -6.47 12.82
N LEU A 19 -13.78 -6.30 12.44
CA LEU A 19 -14.89 -7.01 13.07
C LEU A 19 -15.05 -8.34 12.35
N ALA A 20 -14.62 -9.43 12.98
CA ALA A 20 -14.81 -10.77 12.46
C ALA A 20 -16.00 -11.42 13.18
N PRO A 21 -16.83 -12.23 12.50
CA PRO A 21 -17.77 -13.09 13.18
C PRO A 21 -17.02 -14.00 14.17
N ALA A 22 -17.49 -14.07 15.41
CA ALA A 22 -16.93 -14.95 16.41
C ALA A 22 -17.46 -16.37 16.18
N PHE A 23 -16.62 -17.21 15.58
CA PHE A 23 -16.89 -18.62 15.34
C PHE A 23 -16.35 -19.46 16.50
N ASP A 24 -17.14 -20.44 16.95
CA ASP A 24 -16.67 -21.42 17.96
C ASP A 24 -15.69 -22.43 17.31
N ASP A 25 -15.86 -22.72 16.00
CA ASP A 25 -14.89 -23.43 15.15
C ASP A 25 -14.73 -22.68 13.82
N PRO A 26 -13.69 -21.84 13.68
CA PRO A 26 -13.51 -20.97 12.52
C PRO A 26 -13.34 -21.72 11.21
N VAL A 27 -12.74 -22.91 11.22
CA VAL A 27 -12.44 -23.64 9.98
C VAL A 27 -13.68 -24.33 9.47
N ALA A 28 -14.44 -25.00 10.34
CA ALA A 28 -15.69 -25.63 9.95
C ALA A 28 -16.77 -24.59 9.58
N GLN A 29 -16.86 -23.48 10.33
CA GLN A 29 -17.92 -22.48 10.16
C GLN A 29 -17.64 -21.45 9.06
N ALA A 30 -16.37 -21.14 8.76
CA ALA A 30 -16.03 -20.21 7.66
C ALA A 30 -15.84 -20.91 6.30
N ARG A 31 -15.68 -22.23 6.28
CA ARG A 31 -15.50 -22.99 5.02
C ARG A 31 -16.75 -22.84 4.14
N GLY A 32 -16.54 -22.28 2.94
CA GLY A 32 -17.62 -22.06 1.96
C GLY A 32 -18.39 -20.74 2.15
N MET A 33 -18.14 -19.97 3.21
CA MET A 33 -18.85 -18.70 3.48
C MET A 33 -18.64 -17.64 2.38
N LEU A 34 -17.54 -17.74 1.64
CA LEU A 34 -17.21 -16.88 0.51
C LEU A 34 -17.41 -17.57 -0.85
N ALA A 35 -17.89 -18.82 -0.86
CA ALA A 35 -18.10 -19.59 -2.08
C ALA A 35 -19.42 -19.20 -2.77
N ASP A 36 -20.43 -18.83 -2.00
CA ASP A 36 -21.74 -18.43 -2.51
C ASP A 36 -21.94 -16.92 -2.41
N GLY A 37 -22.01 -16.25 -3.57
CA GLY A 37 -22.21 -14.81 -3.67
C GLY A 37 -21.44 -14.18 -4.84
N PRO A 38 -21.69 -12.90 -5.18
CA PRO A 38 -20.87 -12.21 -6.17
C PRO A 38 -19.41 -12.23 -5.69
N SER A 39 -18.50 -12.67 -6.58
CA SER A 39 -17.07 -12.80 -6.29
C SER A 39 -16.57 -11.66 -5.41
N LEU A 40 -16.05 -11.97 -4.22
CA LEU A 40 -15.43 -11.00 -3.32
C LEU A 40 -14.32 -10.25 -4.04
N THR A 41 -13.51 -10.97 -4.83
CA THR A 41 -12.51 -10.37 -5.73
C THR A 41 -13.17 -9.38 -6.69
N GLY A 42 -14.27 -9.77 -7.34
CA GLY A 42 -15.03 -8.87 -8.21
C GLY A 42 -15.63 -7.65 -7.48
N ALA A 43 -16.09 -7.82 -6.24
CA ALA A 43 -16.63 -6.74 -5.41
C ALA A 43 -15.52 -5.76 -5.01
N LEU A 44 -14.37 -6.26 -4.56
CA LEU A 44 -13.19 -5.47 -4.21
C LEU A 44 -12.60 -4.75 -5.43
N LEU A 45 -12.57 -5.38 -6.60
CA LEU A 45 -12.14 -4.73 -7.84
C LEU A 45 -13.10 -3.62 -8.27
N ARG A 46 -14.41 -3.82 -8.13
CA ARG A 46 -15.43 -2.78 -8.40
C ARG A 46 -15.34 -1.63 -7.39
N GLU A 47 -15.12 -1.93 -6.12
CA GLU A 47 -14.93 -0.92 -5.08
C GLU A 47 -13.64 -0.12 -5.34
N ARG A 48 -12.53 -0.82 -5.62
CA ARG A 48 -11.26 -0.19 -5.99
C ARG A 48 -11.44 0.73 -7.19
N ALA A 49 -12.11 0.28 -8.27
CA ALA A 49 -12.43 1.09 -9.44
C ALA A 49 -13.27 2.36 -9.12
N ARG A 50 -14.14 2.31 -8.09
CA ARG A 50 -14.93 3.46 -7.62
C ARG A 50 -14.11 4.42 -6.76
N SER A 51 -13.18 3.92 -5.96
CA SER A 51 -12.27 4.71 -5.13
C SER A 51 -11.25 5.52 -5.93
N TRP A 52 -11.06 5.26 -7.24
CA TRP A 52 -10.13 6.01 -8.09
C TRP A 52 -10.64 7.39 -8.56
N ARG A 53 -11.83 7.83 -8.14
CA ARG A 53 -12.27 9.22 -8.33
C ARG A 53 -12.24 10.00 -7.01
N VAL A 54 -11.05 10.15 -6.43
CA VAL A 54 -10.82 11.18 -5.42
C VAL A 54 -10.34 12.44 -6.13
N LYS A 55 -11.09 13.53 -5.97
CA LYS A 55 -10.76 14.87 -6.45
C LYS A 55 -10.39 15.75 -5.24
N ALA A 56 -9.24 16.41 -5.34
CA ALA A 56 -8.80 17.62 -4.62
C ALA A 56 -8.80 17.62 -3.07
N GLU A 57 -7.93 16.81 -2.48
CA GLU A 57 -6.98 17.29 -1.46
C GLU A 57 -5.57 17.13 -2.05
N ALA A 58 -4.56 17.84 -1.55
CA ALA A 58 -3.18 17.60 -1.97
C ALA A 58 -2.86 16.11 -1.75
N GLY A 59 -2.75 15.36 -2.84
CA GLY A 59 -2.83 13.91 -2.79
C GLY A 59 -1.65 13.34 -2.00
N ARG A 60 -1.93 12.58 -0.94
CA ARG A 60 -0.91 11.96 -0.09
C ARG A 60 -0.67 10.53 -0.56
N TYR A 61 0.55 10.22 -0.98
CA TYR A 61 0.89 8.92 -1.55
C TYR A 61 2.09 8.30 -0.85
N VAL A 62 2.08 6.99 -0.71
CA VAL A 62 3.23 6.22 -0.24
C VAL A 62 3.68 5.32 -1.39
N LEU A 63 4.96 5.41 -1.77
CA LEU A 63 5.57 4.53 -2.75
C LEU A 63 6.15 3.30 -2.08
N ASP A 64 5.91 2.14 -2.69
CA ASP A 64 6.61 0.91 -2.37
C ASP A 64 7.79 0.68 -3.32
N SER A 65 8.52 -0.41 -3.07
CA SER A 65 9.72 -0.77 -3.83
C SER A 65 9.39 -1.07 -5.30
N PHE A 66 8.26 -1.73 -5.57
CA PHE A 66 7.82 -2.04 -6.93
C PHE A 66 7.50 -0.81 -7.75
N ALA A 67 6.86 0.20 -7.15
CA ALA A 67 6.58 1.45 -7.84
C ALA A 67 7.87 2.16 -8.30
N LEU A 68 8.92 2.17 -7.46
CA LEU A 68 10.19 2.80 -7.84
C LEU A 68 11.03 1.94 -8.79
N LEU A 69 11.01 0.62 -8.67
CA LEU A 69 11.64 -0.25 -9.67
C LEU A 69 11.02 -0.04 -11.04
N ALA A 70 9.68 -0.05 -11.14
CA ALA A 70 8.98 0.22 -12.39
C ALA A 70 9.33 1.61 -12.96
N TYR A 71 9.46 2.64 -12.12
CA TYR A 71 9.90 3.96 -12.53
C TYR A 71 11.33 3.98 -13.06
N LEU A 72 12.28 3.35 -12.35
CA LEU A 72 13.70 3.33 -12.71
C LEU A 72 13.96 2.52 -14.00
N GLU A 73 13.19 1.45 -14.21
CA GLU A 73 13.32 0.54 -15.34
C GLU A 73 12.40 0.90 -16.52
N ASN A 74 11.63 1.97 -16.39
CA ASN A 74 10.66 2.44 -17.40
C ASN A 74 9.65 1.35 -17.81
N GLU A 75 9.12 0.63 -16.82
CA GLU A 75 8.16 -0.45 -16.99
C GLU A 75 6.71 0.02 -16.80
N ALA A 76 5.76 -0.93 -16.87
CA ALA A 76 4.35 -0.68 -16.63
C ALA A 76 4.13 -0.06 -15.22
N GLY A 77 3.67 1.18 -15.20
CA GLY A 77 3.48 1.96 -13.96
C GLY A 77 4.43 3.16 -13.84
N ALA A 78 5.51 3.22 -14.63
CA ALA A 78 6.45 4.34 -14.64
C ALA A 78 5.76 5.68 -14.89
N ASP A 79 4.89 5.77 -15.93
CA ASP A 79 4.15 6.99 -16.28
C ASP A 79 3.37 7.56 -15.10
N ARG A 80 2.81 6.68 -14.27
CA ARG A 80 2.02 7.09 -13.12
C ARG A 80 2.89 7.63 -11.99
N VAL A 81 4.05 7.03 -11.76
CA VAL A 81 5.03 7.54 -10.78
C VAL A 81 5.60 8.88 -11.27
N THR A 82 5.90 9.00 -12.57
CA THR A 82 6.33 10.26 -13.20
C THR A 82 5.30 11.37 -13.01
N ALA A 83 4.03 11.12 -13.31
CA ALA A 83 2.95 12.09 -13.11
C ALA A 83 2.81 12.50 -11.65
N LEU A 84 2.96 11.54 -10.73
CA LEU A 84 2.90 11.80 -9.30
C LEU A 84 4.07 12.68 -8.83
N LEU A 85 5.30 12.38 -9.24
CA LEU A 85 6.48 13.18 -8.88
C LEU A 85 6.39 14.60 -9.46
N ALA A 86 5.84 14.76 -10.68
CA ALA A 86 5.56 16.07 -11.26
C ALA A 86 4.52 16.85 -10.44
N ALA A 87 3.46 16.20 -9.98
CA ALA A 87 2.46 16.82 -9.10
C ALA A 87 3.06 17.25 -7.75
N VAL A 88 4.03 16.52 -7.20
CA VAL A 88 4.76 16.96 -5.98
C VAL A 88 5.55 18.23 -6.25
N GLN A 89 6.25 18.32 -7.38
CA GLN A 89 6.99 19.53 -7.75
C GLN A 89 6.09 20.75 -7.93
N GLN A 90 4.83 20.54 -8.32
CA GLN A 90 3.81 21.60 -8.44
C GLN A 90 3.12 21.93 -7.11
N GLY A 91 3.44 21.22 -6.02
CA GLY A 91 2.80 21.40 -4.71
C GLY A 91 1.39 20.80 -4.63
N GLU A 92 1.00 19.97 -5.59
CA GLU A 92 -0.33 19.37 -5.70
C GLU A 92 -0.42 17.98 -5.03
N ALA A 93 0.73 17.40 -4.69
CA ALA A 93 0.84 16.12 -4.03
C ALA A 93 2.00 16.09 -3.02
N ALA A 94 1.96 15.10 -2.14
CA ALA A 94 3.08 14.76 -1.27
C ALA A 94 3.32 13.25 -1.33
N VAL A 95 4.59 12.87 -1.44
CA VAL A 95 5.01 11.48 -1.60
C VAL A 95 5.98 11.09 -0.49
N TRP A 96 5.72 9.93 0.10
CA TRP A 96 6.59 9.31 1.09
C TRP A 96 7.03 7.91 0.64
N MET A 97 8.15 7.47 1.19
CA MET A 97 8.63 6.09 1.06
C MET A 97 9.21 5.63 2.41
N SER A 98 8.96 4.38 2.80
CA SER A 98 9.66 3.78 3.94
C SER A 98 11.13 3.54 3.63
N ILE A 99 12.02 3.77 4.58
CA ILE A 99 13.45 3.41 4.48
C ILE A 99 13.65 1.91 4.18
N VAL A 100 12.71 1.05 4.60
CA VAL A 100 12.73 -0.37 4.27
C VAL A 100 12.54 -0.58 2.77
N ASN A 101 11.54 0.08 2.17
CA ASN A 101 11.28 -0.01 0.73
C ASN A 101 12.41 0.61 -0.09
N TYR A 102 13.00 1.71 0.38
CA TYR A 102 14.21 2.28 -0.23
C TYR A 102 15.34 1.25 -0.26
N GLY A 103 15.58 0.58 0.87
CA GLY A 103 16.59 -0.48 0.98
C GLY A 103 16.31 -1.67 0.07
N GLU A 104 15.05 -2.06 -0.10
CA GLU A 104 14.65 -3.12 -1.03
C GLU A 104 14.99 -2.77 -2.48
N VAL A 105 14.72 -1.54 -2.93
CA VAL A 105 15.09 -1.07 -4.28
C VAL A 105 16.60 -1.18 -4.47
N VAL A 106 17.38 -0.63 -3.54
CA VAL A 106 18.86 -0.67 -3.60
C VAL A 106 19.39 -2.11 -3.59
N TYR A 107 18.84 -2.97 -2.74
CA TYR A 107 19.26 -4.37 -2.63
C TYR A 107 18.95 -5.15 -3.90
N ILE A 108 17.75 -5.00 -4.46
CA ILE A 108 17.34 -5.67 -5.71
C ILE A 108 18.25 -5.22 -6.84
N THR A 109 18.48 -3.90 -7.01
CA THR A 109 19.40 -3.38 -8.02
C THR A 109 20.81 -3.91 -7.82
N GLN A 110 21.34 -3.93 -6.59
CA GLN A 110 22.70 -4.43 -6.33
C GLN A 110 22.82 -5.91 -6.68
N ARG A 111 21.81 -6.72 -6.29
CA ARG A 111 21.79 -8.15 -6.53
C ARG A 111 21.74 -8.48 -8.03
N GLU A 112 20.98 -7.70 -8.80
CA GLU A 112 20.70 -8.01 -10.21
C GLU A 112 21.65 -7.31 -11.17
N GLN A 113 22.13 -6.11 -10.82
CA GLN A 113 22.89 -5.22 -11.71
C GLN A 113 24.24 -4.78 -11.12
N GLY A 114 24.55 -5.20 -9.89
CA GLY A 114 25.84 -4.97 -9.24
C GLY A 114 25.98 -3.63 -8.52
N PHE A 115 27.12 -3.47 -7.85
CA PHE A 115 27.40 -2.36 -6.94
C PHE A 115 27.28 -0.97 -7.58
N PHE A 116 27.85 -0.76 -8.77
CA PHE A 116 27.81 0.55 -9.43
C PHE A 116 26.39 0.95 -9.86
N ALA A 117 25.54 -0.02 -10.22
CA ALA A 117 24.14 0.26 -10.53
C ALA A 117 23.38 0.70 -9.27
N ALA A 118 23.58 0.01 -8.15
CA ALA A 118 22.99 0.41 -6.86
C ALA A 118 23.44 1.81 -6.41
N GLN A 119 24.71 2.17 -6.60
CA GLN A 119 25.19 3.54 -6.30
C GLN A 119 24.51 4.60 -7.17
N ARG A 120 24.28 4.32 -8.46
CA ARG A 120 23.51 5.23 -9.32
C ARG A 120 22.05 5.33 -8.89
N VAL A 121 21.45 4.21 -8.48
CA VAL A 121 20.07 4.20 -7.97
C VAL A 121 19.96 5.02 -6.69
N ILE A 122 20.85 4.85 -5.71
CA ILE A 122 20.90 5.70 -4.50
C ILE A 122 20.93 7.18 -4.89
N ALA A 123 21.87 7.56 -5.76
CA ALA A 123 21.98 8.94 -6.22
C ALA A 123 20.71 9.44 -6.93
N ALA A 124 20.04 8.60 -7.72
CA ALA A 124 18.78 8.94 -8.38
C ALA A 124 17.64 9.11 -7.38
N LEU A 125 17.49 8.16 -6.45
CA LEU A 125 16.44 8.17 -5.43
C LEU A 125 16.53 9.40 -4.53
N ASP A 126 17.74 9.80 -4.14
CA ASP A 126 17.98 10.95 -3.29
C ASP A 126 17.64 12.31 -3.96
N GLN A 127 17.49 12.33 -5.29
CA GLN A 127 17.06 13.51 -6.04
C GLN A 127 15.56 13.54 -6.32
N LEU A 128 14.83 12.47 -6.03
CA LEU A 128 13.39 12.44 -6.27
C LEU A 128 12.67 13.34 -5.25
N PRO A 129 11.60 14.05 -5.67
CA PRO A 129 10.77 14.85 -4.78
C PRO A 129 9.88 13.94 -3.90
N MET A 130 10.50 13.18 -3.00
CA MET A 130 9.84 12.29 -2.04
C MET A 130 10.51 12.35 -0.67
N VAL A 131 9.76 12.05 0.38
CA VAL A 131 10.26 12.01 1.75
C VAL A 131 10.48 10.57 2.19
N VAL A 132 11.73 10.20 2.49
CA VAL A 132 12.03 8.89 3.08
C VAL A 132 11.78 8.94 4.58
N VAL A 133 10.95 8.02 5.08
CA VAL A 133 10.55 7.94 6.49
C VAL A 133 11.09 6.67 7.15
N ALA A 134 11.53 6.80 8.39
CA ALA A 134 11.92 5.65 9.21
C ALA A 134 10.70 4.73 9.46
N ALA A 135 10.94 3.42 9.43
CA ALA A 135 9.91 2.44 9.76
C ALA A 135 9.84 2.26 11.28
N GLY A 136 8.65 2.47 11.86
CA GLY A 136 8.38 2.27 13.28
C GLY A 136 7.04 1.56 13.49
N ARG A 137 6.83 1.00 14.68
CA ARG A 137 5.57 0.33 15.07
C ARG A 137 4.62 1.22 15.87
N THR A 138 5.04 2.45 16.16
CA THR A 138 4.26 3.41 16.95
C THR A 138 3.19 4.07 16.08
N ARG A 139 1.93 3.98 16.53
CA ARG A 139 0.81 4.71 15.91
C ARG A 139 1.04 6.22 16.12
N PRO A 140 1.02 7.06 15.08
CA PRO A 140 1.06 8.50 15.26
C PRO A 140 -0.14 8.92 16.11
N THR A 141 0.11 9.59 17.24
CA THR A 141 -0.96 10.23 18.00
C THR A 141 -1.48 11.39 17.16
N VAL A 142 -2.73 11.28 16.70
CA VAL A 142 -3.42 12.42 16.08
C VAL A 142 -3.79 13.37 17.22
N PRO A 143 -3.28 14.61 17.25
CA PRO A 143 -3.76 15.60 18.22
C PRO A 143 -5.22 15.91 17.95
N ASN A 144 -5.99 16.04 19.03
CA ASN A 144 -7.40 16.43 19.02
C ASN A 144 -7.59 17.85 18.47
#